data_AF-A0A1I6BUG9-F1
#
_entry.id   AF-A0A1I6BUG9-F1
#
_cell.length_a   1.000
_cell.length_b   1.000
_cell.length_c   1.000
_cell.angle_alpha   90.00
_cell.angle_beta   90.00
_cell.angle_gamma   90.00
#
_symmetry.space_group_name_H-M   'P 1'
#
loop_
_entity.id
_entity.type
_entity.pdbx_description
1 polymer ?
#
loop_
_entity_poly.entity_id
_entity_poly.type
_entity_poly.pdbx_seq_one_letter_code
_entity_poly.pdbx_strand_id
1 'polypeptide(L)'
;MIKMVALYKHPEDKEKFDEYYYGTHGPLTAKIPGLRKMEVTKMIGSPMGGQSEYYLMCEMFYDDMASFKAAMKTDEAKASGKDAMSFAGDLITLMIGEEVNE
;
A
#
# COMPACT_ATOMS: atom_id res chain seq x y z
N MET A 1 0.59 13.63 -10.28
CA MET A 1 1.49 13.20 -9.18
C MET A 1 2.03 11.78 -9.39
N ILE A 2 3.12 11.40 -8.70
CA ILE A 2 3.61 10.02 -8.66
C ILE A 2 2.99 9.28 -7.49
N LYS A 3 2.64 8.00 -7.68
CA LYS A 3 2.19 7.15 -6.59
C LYS A 3 2.83 5.78 -6.61
N MET A 4 3.05 5.23 -5.42
CA MET A 4 3.27 3.80 -5.22
C MET A 4 1.93 3.16 -4.89
N VAL A 5 1.61 2.06 -5.57
CA VAL A 5 0.38 1.29 -5.35
C VAL A 5 0.77 -0.07 -4.79
N ALA A 6 0.23 -0.39 -3.61
CA ALA A 6 0.28 -1.72 -3.03
C ALA A 6 -1.11 -2.36 -3.13
N LEU A 7 -1.21 -3.48 -3.81
CA LEU A 7 -2.46 -4.19 -4.05
C LEU A 7 -2.37 -5.59 -3.47
N TYR A 8 -3.27 -5.91 -2.54
CA TYR A 8 -3.25 -7.13 -1.75
C TYR A 8 -4.35 -8.08 -2.22
N LYS A 9 -3.98 -9.35 -2.47
CA LYS A 9 -4.93 -10.46 -2.58
C LYS A 9 -5.56 -10.81 -1.23
N HIS A 10 -6.57 -11.66 -1.25
CA HIS A 10 -7.23 -12.10 -0.02
C HIS A 10 -6.27 -12.89 0.88
N PRO A 11 -6.07 -12.48 2.14
CA PRO A 11 -5.37 -13.29 3.13
C PRO A 11 -6.24 -14.48 3.54
N GLU A 12 -5.60 -15.53 4.06
CA GLU A 12 -6.31 -16.67 4.66
C GLU A 12 -7.13 -16.24 5.88
N ASP A 13 -6.57 -15.35 6.71
CA ASP A 13 -7.21 -14.76 7.88
C ASP A 13 -7.33 -13.24 7.71
N LYS A 14 -8.55 -12.78 7.39
CA LYS A 14 -8.86 -11.37 7.12
C LYS A 14 -8.84 -10.52 8.38
N GLU A 15 -9.26 -11.07 9.51
CA GLU A 15 -9.33 -10.32 10.78
C GLU A 15 -7.92 -10.05 11.29
N LYS A 16 -7.08 -11.09 11.34
CA LYS A 16 -5.67 -10.95 11.70
C LYS A 16 -4.91 -10.02 10.75
N PHE A 17 -5.19 -10.11 9.45
CA PHE A 17 -4.60 -9.19 8.47
C PHE A 17 -5.03 -7.75 8.75
N ASP A 18 -6.31 -7.48 8.96
CA ASP A 18 -6.82 -6.13 9.22
C ASP A 18 -6.22 -5.55 10.50
N GLU A 19 -6.22 -6.31 11.60
CA GLU A 19 -5.62 -5.89 12.87
C GLU A 19 -4.16 -5.50 12.70
N TYR A 20 -3.37 -6.33 12.02
CA TYR A 20 -1.96 -6.06 11.78
C TYR A 20 -1.76 -4.88 10.82
N TYR A 21 -2.53 -4.84 9.73
CA TYR A 21 -2.43 -3.80 8.72
C TYR A 21 -2.73 -2.43 9.31
N TYR A 22 -3.87 -2.28 9.99
CA TYR A 22 -4.28 -0.99 10.54
C TYR A 22 -3.57 -0.63 11.85
N GLY A 23 -3.16 -1.61 12.66
CA GLY A 23 -2.48 -1.40 13.93
C GLY A 23 -0.95 -1.22 13.82
N THR A 24 -0.32 -1.81 12.80
CA THR A 24 1.15 -1.84 12.67
C THR A 24 1.61 -1.28 11.33
N HIS A 25 1.23 -1.91 10.22
CA HIS A 25 1.79 -1.61 8.91
C HIS A 25 1.41 -0.19 8.42
N GLY A 26 0.14 0.16 8.50
CA GLY A 26 -0.38 1.46 8.08
C GLY A 26 0.30 2.63 8.81
N PRO A 27 0.36 2.64 10.16
CA PRO A 27 1.09 3.65 10.91
C PRO A 27 2.59 3.72 10.61
N LEU A 28 3.21 2.59 10.28
CA LEU A 28 4.62 2.55 9.88
C LEU A 28 4.82 3.23 8.51
N THR A 29 3.98 2.91 7.53
CA THR A 29 4.00 3.51 6.19
C THR A 29 3.66 5.00 6.22
N ALA A 30 2.71 5.42 7.05
CA ALA A 30 2.33 6.84 7.20
C ALA A 30 3.47 7.74 7.73
N LYS A 31 4.53 7.15 8.31
CA LYS A 31 5.70 7.89 8.83
C LYS A 31 6.77 8.16 7.78
N ILE A 32 6.64 7.64 6.55
CA ILE A 32 7.66 7.77 5.52
C ILE A 32 7.88 9.26 5.18
N PRO A 33 9.10 9.80 5.36
CA PRO A 33 9.40 11.17 4.97
C PRO A 33 9.22 11.37 3.46
N GLY A 34 8.50 12.43 3.08
CA GLY A 34 8.19 12.77 1.69
C GLY A 34 6.87 12.21 1.17
N LEU A 35 6.19 11.35 1.94
CA LEU A 35 4.83 10.91 1.65
C LEU A 35 3.85 12.09 1.78
N ARG A 36 3.05 12.34 0.75
CA ARG A 36 2.08 13.44 0.73
C ARG A 36 0.70 13.01 1.18
N LYS A 37 0.31 11.80 0.76
CA LYS A 37 -1.00 11.26 1.01
C LYS A 37 -0.89 9.74 1.02
N MET A 38 -1.67 9.10 1.87
CA MET A 38 -1.86 7.66 1.89
C MET A 38 -3.36 7.39 1.88
N GLU A 39 -3.83 6.66 0.88
CA GLU A 39 -5.22 6.24 0.77
C GLU A 39 -5.30 4.73 0.83
N VAL A 40 -6.19 4.23 1.70
CA VAL A 40 -6.41 2.80 1.87
C VAL A 40 -7.84 2.48 1.48
N THR A 41 -7.99 1.58 0.51
CA THR A 41 -9.27 1.19 -0.05
C THR A 41 -9.48 -0.31 0.14
N LYS A 42 -10.53 -0.69 0.87
CA LYS A 42 -10.94 -2.09 1.02
C LYS A 42 -11.90 -2.46 -0.10
N MET A 43 -11.62 -3.55 -0.81
CA MET A 43 -12.44 -4.03 -1.91
C MET A 43 -13.58 -4.89 -1.36
N ILE A 44 -14.81 -4.44 -1.54
CA ILE A 44 -16.01 -5.08 -0.95
C ILE A 44 -16.77 -6.00 -1.91
N GLY A 45 -16.35 -6.11 -3.17
CA GLY A 45 -17.00 -6.94 -4.17
C GLY A 45 -16.57 -6.62 -5.60
N SER A 46 -17.14 -7.34 -6.57
CA SER A 46 -16.96 -7.10 -8.00
C SER A 46 -18.26 -6.60 -8.64
N PRO A 47 -18.22 -5.64 -9.58
CA PRO A 47 -19.39 -5.25 -10.38
C PRO A 47 -20.00 -6.40 -11.19
N MET A 48 -19.22 -7.45 -11.48
CA MET A 48 -19.70 -8.67 -12.16
C MET A 48 -20.37 -9.66 -11.19
N GLY A 49 -20.54 -9.28 -9.92
CA GLY A 49 -21.03 -10.13 -8.85
C GLY A 49 -19.90 -10.89 -8.14
N GLY A 50 -20.15 -11.26 -6.88
CA GLY A 50 -19.19 -12.02 -6.06
C GLY A 50 -18.02 -11.20 -5.52
N GLN A 51 -16.98 -11.89 -5.08
CA GLN A 51 -15.79 -11.32 -4.44
C GLN A 51 -14.81 -10.77 -5.49
N SER A 52 -14.22 -9.61 -5.22
CA SER A 52 -13.09 -9.09 -6.01
C SER A 52 -11.88 -10.02 -5.88
N GLU A 53 -11.02 -10.09 -6.90
CA GLU A 53 -9.72 -10.78 -6.79
C GLU A 53 -8.85 -10.19 -5.67
N TYR A 54 -8.98 -8.88 -5.45
CA TYR A 54 -8.19 -8.13 -4.48
C TYR A 54 -9.02 -7.82 -3.24
N TYR A 55 -8.31 -7.69 -2.12
CA TYR A 55 -8.87 -7.42 -0.81
C TYR A 55 -8.68 -5.97 -0.38
N LEU A 56 -7.47 -5.44 -0.58
CA LEU A 56 -7.09 -4.10 -0.11
C LEU A 56 -6.13 -3.46 -1.10
N MET A 57 -6.24 -2.14 -1.26
CA MET A 57 -5.32 -1.31 -2.00
C MET A 57 -4.80 -0.18 -1.10
N CYS A 58 -3.52 0.14 -1.22
CA CYS A 58 -2.92 1.32 -0.61
C CYS A 58 -2.23 2.15 -1.69
N GLU A 59 -2.57 3.42 -1.77
CA GLU A 59 -1.98 4.40 -2.67
C GLU A 59 -1.19 5.41 -1.86
N MET A 60 0.10 5.54 -2.17
CA MET A 60 1.05 6.41 -1.47
C MET A 60 1.56 7.45 -2.45
N PHE A 61 1.19 8.71 -2.25
CA PHE A 61 1.42 9.80 -3.19
C PHE A 61 2.69 10.59 -2.84
N TYR A 62 3.42 10.98 -3.88
CA TYR A 62 4.65 11.74 -3.84
C TYR A 62 4.59 12.83 -4.91
N ASP A 63 5.29 13.95 -4.70
CA ASP A 63 5.25 15.09 -5.63
C ASP A 63 5.73 14.68 -7.03
N ASP A 64 6.86 13.98 -7.09
CA ASP A 64 7.50 13.54 -8.33
C ASP A 64 8.38 12.28 -8.12
N MET A 65 9.00 11.79 -9.19
CA MET A 65 9.86 10.60 -9.14
C MET A 65 11.15 10.81 -8.33
N ALA A 66 11.65 12.05 -8.21
CA ALA A 66 12.84 12.33 -7.42
C ALA A 66 12.52 12.24 -5.92
N SER A 67 11.39 12.81 -5.52
CA SER A 67 10.82 12.76 -4.17
C SER A 67 10.49 11.33 -3.76
N PHE A 68 9.87 10.54 -4.64
CA PHE A 68 9.65 9.10 -4.40
C PHE A 68 10.96 8.35 -4.15
N LYS A 69 11.97 8.53 -5.02
CA LYS A 69 13.28 7.88 -4.87
C LYS A 69 14.01 8.30 -3.59
N ALA A 70 13.83 9.55 -3.14
CA ALA A 70 14.38 10.03 -1.88
C ALA A 70 13.67 9.37 -0.69
N ALA A 71 12.33 9.33 -0.72
CA ALA A 71 11.51 8.67 0.31
C ALA A 71 11.86 7.20 0.47
N MET A 72 12.05 6.46 -0.63
CA MET A 72 12.41 5.03 -0.59
C MET A 72 13.79 4.72 0.03
N LYS A 73 14.66 5.73 0.20
CA LYS A 73 15.97 5.56 0.85
C LYS A 73 15.93 5.73 2.37
N THR A 74 14.83 6.27 2.90
CA THR A 74 14.63 6.50 4.33
C THR A 74 14.54 5.18 5.10
N ASP A 75 14.85 5.23 6.39
CA ASP A 75 14.80 4.03 7.23
C ASP A 75 13.35 3.60 7.51
N GLU A 76 12.43 4.57 7.54
CA GLU A 76 10.98 4.34 7.61
C GLU A 76 10.46 3.56 6.40
N ALA A 77 10.87 3.93 5.18
CA ALA A 77 10.46 3.21 3.97
C ALA A 77 11.02 1.79 3.92
N LYS A 78 12.30 1.60 4.33
CA LYS A 78 12.89 0.26 4.45
C LYS A 78 12.17 -0.59 5.50
N ALA A 79 11.81 0.00 6.63
CA ALA A 79 11.08 -0.69 7.68
C ALA A 79 9.68 -1.10 7.19
N SER A 80 8.94 -0.19 6.55
CA SER A 80 7.64 -0.47 5.93
C SER A 80 7.72 -1.58 4.89
N GLY A 81 8.69 -1.52 3.97
CA GLY A 81 8.88 -2.55 2.96
C GLY A 81 9.23 -3.92 3.55
N LYS A 82 10.11 -3.97 4.57
CA LYS A 82 10.45 -5.22 5.26
C LYS A 82 9.24 -5.81 5.98
N ASP A 83 8.46 -4.98 6.65
CA ASP A 83 7.24 -5.37 7.33
C ASP A 83 6.22 -5.94 6.33
N ALA A 84 5.94 -5.22 5.23
CA ALA A 84 5.05 -5.66 4.15
C ALA A 84 5.41 -7.06 3.62
N MET A 85 6.69 -7.29 3.32
CA MET A 85 7.14 -8.61 2.84
C MET A 85 6.99 -9.70 3.90
N SER A 86 7.08 -9.36 5.19
CA SER A 86 6.98 -10.33 6.27
C SER A 86 5.55 -10.81 6.52
N PHE A 87 4.54 -9.93 6.44
CA PHE A 87 3.15 -10.33 6.74
C PHE A 87 2.29 -10.59 5.49
N ALA A 88 2.69 -10.04 4.33
CA ALA A 88 1.88 -10.08 3.10
C ALA A 88 2.68 -10.36 1.82
N GLY A 89 3.92 -10.87 1.92
CA GLY A 89 4.81 -11.04 0.76
C GLY A 89 4.20 -11.79 -0.43
N ASP A 90 3.47 -12.87 -0.20
CA ASP A 90 2.81 -13.65 -1.27
C ASP A 90 1.47 -13.04 -1.74
N LEU A 91 0.97 -12.02 -1.04
CA LEU A 91 -0.31 -11.37 -1.31
C LEU A 91 -0.16 -10.03 -2.02
N ILE A 92 0.98 -9.37 -1.86
CA ILE A 92 1.19 -7.98 -2.26
C ILE A 92 1.80 -7.87 -3.66
N THR A 93 1.20 -7.01 -4.48
CA THR A 93 1.78 -6.52 -5.72
C THR A 93 2.11 -5.03 -5.54
N LEU A 94 3.36 -4.66 -5.86
CA LEU A 94 3.82 -3.28 -5.80
C LEU A 94 4.02 -2.71 -7.20
N MET A 95 3.47 -1.53 -7.44
CA MET A 95 3.56 -0.81 -8.71
C MET A 95 3.89 0.66 -8.47
N ILE A 96 4.46 1.32 -9.47
CA ILE A 96 4.60 2.78 -9.52
C ILE A 96 3.67 3.27 -10.62
N GLY A 97 2.85 4.27 -10.31
CA GLY A 97 1.93 4.90 -11.23
C GLY A 97 2.15 6.41 -11.28
N GLU A 98 1.73 7.01 -12.39
CA GLU A 98 1.62 8.44 -12.58
C GLU A 98 0.15 8.78 -12.78
N GLU A 99 -0.35 9.78 -12.07
CA GLU A 99 -1.69 10.30 -12.29
C GLU A 99 -1.70 11.21 -13.52
N VAL A 100 -2.57 10.91 -14.48
CA VAL A 100 -2.60 11.56 -15.81
C VAL A 100 -3.72 12.58 -16.00
N ASN A 101 -4.62 12.74 -15.01
CA ASN A 101 -5.84 13.55 -15.12
C ASN A 101 -5.93 14.63 -14.02
N GLU A 102 -4.85 15.36 -13.75
CA GLU A 102 -4.95 16.57 -12.92
C GLU A 102 -5.70 17.70 -13.64
#